data_AF-A0A171DQR8-F1
#
_entry.id   AF-A0A171DQR8-F1
#
_cell.length_a   1.000
_cell.length_b   1.000
_cell.length_c   1.000
_cell.angle_alpha   90.00
_cell.angle_beta   90.00
_cell.angle_gamma   90.00
#
_symmetry.space_group_name_H-M   'P 1'
#
loop_
_entity.id
_entity.type
_entity.pdbx_description
1 polymer ?
#
loop_
_entity_poly.entity_id
_entity_poly.type
_entity_poly.pdbx_seq_one_letter_code
_entity_poly.pdbx_strand_id
1 'polypeptide(L)'
;MIVPLAEAVAETCGGKAGALGAMLRAGLPVPGGFVVPFAAYLDAVPDPEPGRFAGEPDGPGAMRRAIEARPLHPALIGALGRALDELGDPPVAVRSSAAGEDTAQASAAGQYESFLAVRGADRVAEAVRACWASLFSPRAVGYRRASRRGDPPSGAPRMAVIVQRHLDAEASGVMFTPADPDGATRIEASWGLGPGVVGGTVTPDAYLVAVGGPVTRTVADKRTRLDRRGTRLVTRAVPVPARNRSTIDDATAARLAGLGRDVAALLGGAQDIEWAIAGGRTWILQARPVTAALPPPAPPSGAPDVPAAALTGTPGSRGTATGTARIVRGPGDFARVRPGDILVCPFTDPAWTPLLCIAAGVVTETGGVLSHAAIVAREHAIPAVLGVPDATGRLCDGTVITVDGTDGTVTAANA
;
A
#
# COMPACT_ATOMS: atom_id res chain seq x y z
N MET A 1 12.35 10.41 24.32
CA MET A 1 13.04 9.61 23.28
C MET A 1 12.05 8.79 22.47
N ILE A 2 11.07 8.16 23.12
CA ILE A 2 9.90 7.54 22.48
C ILE A 2 8.67 8.40 22.79
N VAL A 3 7.72 8.46 21.87
CA VAL A 3 6.45 9.19 22.01
C VAL A 3 5.30 8.18 22.00
N PRO A 4 4.38 8.18 22.99
CA PRO A 4 3.17 7.35 22.92
C PRO A 4 2.40 7.65 21.63
N LEU A 5 1.87 6.64 20.94
CA LEU A 5 1.24 6.86 19.64
C LEU A 5 0.04 7.83 19.72
N ALA A 6 -0.70 7.83 20.85
CA ALA A 6 -1.79 8.78 21.09
C ALA A 6 -1.33 10.25 21.20
N GLU A 7 -0.06 10.49 21.51
CA GLU A 7 0.55 11.83 21.61
C GLU A 7 1.29 12.25 20.33
N ALA A 8 1.36 11.36 19.32
CA ALA A 8 2.05 11.66 18.07
C ALA A 8 1.36 12.80 17.30
N VAL A 9 2.20 13.67 16.72
CA VAL A 9 1.81 14.79 15.85
C VAL A 9 2.70 14.81 14.59
N ALA A 10 2.18 15.32 13.48
CA ALA A 10 2.83 15.19 12.18
C ALA A 10 4.19 15.90 12.11
N GLU A 11 4.34 17.01 12.83
CA GLU A 11 5.52 17.87 12.83
C GLU A 11 6.76 17.15 13.38
N THR A 12 6.58 16.26 14.36
CA THR A 12 7.66 15.54 15.05
C THR A 12 7.71 14.06 14.73
N CYS A 13 6.61 13.49 14.24
CA CYS A 13 6.43 12.04 14.07
C CYS A 13 6.03 11.65 12.62
N GLY A 14 5.90 12.59 11.69
CA GLY A 14 5.49 12.33 10.31
C GLY A 14 3.98 12.11 10.14
N GLY A 15 3.51 12.21 8.90
CA GLY A 15 2.08 12.26 8.55
C GLY A 15 1.28 11.05 9.05
N LYS A 16 1.77 9.83 8.79
CA LYS A 16 1.12 8.59 9.22
C LYS A 16 0.95 8.51 10.73
N ALA A 17 2.01 8.80 11.48
CA ALA A 17 1.97 8.74 12.94
C ALA A 17 1.03 9.82 13.51
N GLY A 18 1.07 11.04 12.94
CA GLY A 18 0.17 12.12 13.33
C GLY A 18 -1.31 11.76 13.12
N ALA A 19 -1.65 11.16 11.97
CA ALA A 19 -3.00 10.69 11.67
C ALA A 19 -3.46 9.59 12.65
N LEU A 20 -2.61 8.60 12.92
CA LEU A 20 -2.88 7.55 13.91
C LEU A 20 -3.08 8.11 15.33
N GLY A 21 -2.24 9.08 15.72
CA GLY A 21 -2.38 9.78 17.00
C GLY A 21 -3.70 10.55 17.10
N ALA A 22 -4.09 11.27 16.03
CA ALA A 22 -5.37 11.97 15.98
C ALA A 22 -6.56 11.00 16.12
N MET A 23 -6.53 9.88 15.41
CA MET A 23 -7.57 8.84 15.49
C MET A 23 -7.68 8.24 16.90
N LEU A 24 -6.54 7.95 17.55
CA LEU A 24 -6.54 7.46 18.94
C LEU A 24 -7.16 8.47 19.91
N ARG A 25 -6.82 9.75 19.79
CA ARG A 25 -7.39 10.82 20.64
C ARG A 25 -8.90 10.99 20.42
N ALA A 26 -9.39 10.70 19.23
CA ALA A 26 -10.81 10.69 18.89
C ALA A 26 -11.53 9.39 19.33
N GLY A 27 -10.84 8.42 19.93
CA GLY A 27 -11.43 7.16 20.39
C GLY A 27 -11.68 6.13 19.29
N LEU A 28 -11.11 6.31 18.09
CA LEU A 28 -11.23 5.37 16.99
C LEU A 28 -10.37 4.11 17.24
N PRO A 29 -10.77 2.94 16.70
CA PRO A 29 -10.14 1.66 17.03
C PRO A 29 -8.80 1.48 16.32
N VAL A 30 -7.75 2.14 16.80
CA VAL A 30 -6.38 2.02 16.29
C VAL A 30 -5.56 1.15 17.23
N PRO A 31 -4.71 0.21 16.73
CA PRO A 31 -3.82 -0.56 17.59
C PRO A 31 -2.88 0.35 18.38
N GLY A 32 -2.80 0.12 19.69
CA GLY A 32 -1.86 0.82 20.57
C GLY A 32 -0.41 0.61 20.16
N GLY A 33 0.44 1.57 20.50
CA GLY A 33 1.83 1.59 20.10
C GLY A 33 2.56 2.85 20.55
N PHE A 34 3.74 3.04 20.00
CA PHE A 34 4.59 4.20 20.23
C PHE A 34 5.34 4.59 18.95
N VAL A 35 6.03 5.72 19.00
CA VAL A 35 6.77 6.28 17.87
C VAL A 35 8.20 6.61 18.29
N VAL A 36 9.16 6.24 17.44
CA VAL A 36 10.52 6.78 17.44
C VAL A 36 10.49 8.08 16.62
N PRO A 37 10.55 9.28 17.24
CA PRO A 37 10.31 10.56 16.58
C PRO A 37 11.50 11.01 15.71
N PHE A 38 11.31 12.07 14.92
CA PHE A 38 12.38 12.64 14.09
C PHE A 38 13.64 13.01 14.86
N ALA A 39 13.52 13.45 16.12
CA ALA A 39 14.68 13.77 16.96
C ALA A 39 15.62 12.56 17.13
N ALA A 40 15.08 11.36 17.33
CA ALA A 40 15.87 10.15 17.46
C ALA A 40 16.57 9.75 16.14
N TYR A 41 15.95 10.05 14.99
CA TYR A 41 16.59 9.92 13.68
C TYR A 41 17.77 10.89 13.55
N LEU A 42 17.57 12.16 13.90
CA LEU A 42 18.62 13.19 13.80
C LEU A 42 19.81 12.92 14.75
N ASP A 43 19.56 12.36 15.92
CA ASP A 43 20.62 11.96 16.85
C ASP A 43 21.41 10.73 16.35
N ALA A 44 20.72 9.79 15.70
CA ALA A 44 21.30 8.51 15.29
C ALA A 44 21.98 8.55 13.91
N VAL A 45 21.42 9.31 12.98
CA VAL A 45 21.91 9.46 11.61
C VAL A 45 22.78 10.72 11.58
N PRO A 46 24.12 10.58 11.48
CA PRO A 46 25.01 11.73 11.44
C PRO A 46 24.67 12.59 10.22
N ASP A 47 24.98 13.88 10.35
CA ASP A 47 24.57 14.95 9.43
C ASP A 47 24.33 14.46 8.00
N PRO A 48 23.08 14.45 7.50
CA PRO A 48 22.77 14.17 6.11
C PRO A 48 23.19 15.37 5.25
N GLU A 49 24.43 15.83 5.42
CA GLU A 49 25.04 16.89 4.64
C GLU A 49 24.87 16.51 3.16
N PRO A 50 24.14 17.32 2.37
CA PRO A 50 23.96 17.11 0.95
C PRO A 50 25.28 16.94 0.21
N GLY A 51 26.39 17.42 0.81
CA GLY A 51 27.77 17.41 0.33
C GLY A 51 28.58 16.12 0.53
N ARG A 52 28.33 15.30 1.57
CA ARG A 52 29.26 14.22 1.95
C ARG A 52 29.43 13.14 0.88
N PHE A 53 28.35 12.87 0.15
CA PHE A 53 28.33 11.96 -1.00
C PHE A 53 27.92 12.70 -2.28
N ALA A 54 27.98 14.04 -2.30
CA ALA A 54 27.66 14.82 -3.47
C ALA A 54 28.71 14.54 -4.56
N GLY A 55 28.27 13.97 -5.68
CA GLY A 55 29.16 13.62 -6.79
C GLY A 55 29.60 12.15 -6.81
N GLU A 56 29.28 11.35 -5.79
CA GLU A 56 29.46 9.90 -5.88
C GLU A 56 28.35 9.25 -6.73
N PRO A 57 28.69 8.37 -7.69
CA PRO A 57 27.69 7.65 -8.50
C PRO A 57 26.67 6.86 -7.68
N ASP A 58 27.04 6.40 -6.48
CA ASP A 58 26.21 5.61 -5.54
C ASP A 58 26.00 6.32 -4.18
N GLY A 59 26.00 7.66 -4.14
CA GLY A 59 25.88 8.40 -2.87
C GLY A 59 24.69 7.99 -1.98
N PRO A 60 23.48 7.77 -2.52
CA PRO A 60 22.37 7.23 -1.72
C PRO A 60 22.59 5.79 -1.22
N GLY A 61 23.19 4.91 -2.03
CA GLY A 61 23.51 3.55 -1.59
C GLY A 61 24.58 3.53 -0.50
N ALA A 62 25.57 4.42 -0.58
CA ALA A 62 26.58 4.61 0.47
C ALA A 62 25.94 5.07 1.79
N MET A 63 25.02 6.05 1.73
CA MET A 63 24.29 6.50 2.92
C MET A 63 23.43 5.39 3.54
N ARG A 64 22.70 4.62 2.70
CA ARG A 64 21.92 3.46 3.16
C ARG A 64 22.80 2.49 3.95
N ARG A 65 23.95 2.08 3.37
CA ARG A 65 24.90 1.15 4.02
C ARG A 65 25.47 1.74 5.31
N ALA A 66 25.76 3.04 5.34
CA ALA A 66 26.26 3.71 6.54
C ALA A 66 25.24 3.71 7.68
N ILE A 67 23.95 3.92 7.38
CA ILE A 67 22.87 3.82 8.36
C ILE A 67 22.74 2.37 8.85
N GLU A 68 22.69 1.39 7.93
CA GLU A 68 22.52 -0.03 8.28
C GLU A 68 23.65 -0.58 9.16
N ALA A 69 24.90 -0.14 8.92
CA ALA A 69 26.08 -0.58 9.64
C ALA A 69 26.25 0.08 11.02
N ARG A 70 25.53 1.18 11.30
CA ARG A 70 25.68 1.94 12.54
C ARG A 70 24.80 1.36 13.66
N PRO A 71 25.38 0.88 14.77
CA PRO A 71 24.59 0.45 15.92
C PRO A 71 23.76 1.61 16.50
N LEU A 72 22.56 1.30 16.97
CA LEU A 72 21.75 2.29 17.71
C LEU A 72 22.34 2.50 19.11
N HIS A 73 22.22 3.74 19.61
CA HIS A 73 22.70 4.08 20.94
C HIS A 73 22.00 3.21 22.01
N PRO A 74 22.71 2.66 23.02
CA PRO A 74 22.12 1.79 24.04
C PRO A 74 20.92 2.42 24.77
N ALA A 75 20.93 3.75 24.95
CA ALA A 75 19.79 4.45 25.54
C ALA A 75 18.50 4.32 24.73
N LEU A 76 18.58 4.30 23.39
CA LEU A 76 17.43 4.09 22.51
C LEU A 76 16.95 2.64 22.57
N ILE A 77 17.85 1.68 22.56
CA ILE A 77 17.49 0.25 22.71
C ILE A 77 16.78 0.03 24.06
N GLY A 78 17.31 0.59 25.15
CA GLY A 78 16.66 0.53 26.46
C GLY A 78 15.30 1.24 26.51
N ALA A 79 15.13 2.34 25.79
CA ALA A 79 13.83 3.02 25.68
C ALA A 79 12.81 2.21 24.88
N LEU A 80 13.25 1.55 23.80
CA LEU A 80 12.43 0.60 23.03
C LEU A 80 12.00 -0.59 23.90
N GLY A 81 12.91 -1.16 24.69
CA GLY A 81 12.62 -2.24 25.63
C GLY A 81 11.51 -1.86 26.61
N ARG A 82 11.66 -0.73 27.32
CA ARG A 82 10.62 -0.26 28.26
C ARG A 82 9.27 -0.04 27.60
N ALA A 83 9.25 0.59 26.42
CA ALA A 83 8.01 0.84 25.68
C ALA A 83 7.36 -0.46 25.18
N LEU A 84 8.14 -1.50 24.84
CA LEU A 84 7.63 -2.82 24.50
C LEU A 84 7.08 -3.55 25.74
N ASP A 85 7.75 -3.45 26.88
CA ASP A 85 7.30 -4.04 28.15
C ASP A 85 5.95 -3.45 28.59
N GLU A 86 5.77 -2.13 28.45
CA GLU A 86 4.49 -1.44 28.68
C GLU A 86 3.37 -1.94 27.74
N LEU A 87 3.72 -2.35 26.52
CA LEU A 87 2.78 -3.00 25.60
C LEU A 87 2.54 -4.49 25.91
N GLY A 88 3.30 -5.08 26.83
CA GLY A 88 3.27 -6.50 27.21
C GLY A 88 4.15 -7.43 26.35
N ASP A 89 5.24 -6.90 25.77
CA ASP A 89 6.12 -7.56 24.79
C ASP A 89 5.37 -8.37 23.69
N PRO A 90 4.35 -7.79 23.03
CA PRO A 90 3.68 -8.47 21.94
C PRO A 90 4.57 -8.45 20.69
N PRO A 91 4.33 -9.32 19.71
CA PRO A 91 4.76 -9.05 18.34
C PRO A 91 4.21 -7.69 17.88
N VAL A 92 5.06 -6.93 17.19
CA VAL A 92 4.76 -5.57 16.72
C VAL A 92 4.91 -5.45 15.19
N ALA A 93 4.21 -4.47 14.63
CA ALA A 93 4.44 -3.91 13.32
C ALA A 93 5.32 -2.66 13.47
N VAL A 94 6.39 -2.58 12.69
CA VAL A 94 7.33 -1.44 12.64
C VAL A 94 7.19 -0.78 11.27
N ARG A 95 6.74 0.47 11.23
CA ARG A 95 6.36 1.16 9.98
C ARG A 95 7.03 2.52 9.88
N SER A 96 7.49 2.86 8.68
CA SER A 96 7.98 4.19 8.37
C SER A 96 6.89 5.26 8.47
N SER A 97 7.27 6.45 8.92
CA SER A 97 6.47 7.67 8.90
C SER A 97 7.39 8.86 8.57
N ALA A 98 7.64 9.07 7.27
CA ALA A 98 8.58 10.09 6.81
C ALA A 98 7.96 11.50 6.78
N ALA A 99 8.81 12.51 6.85
CA ALA A 99 8.40 13.89 6.58
C ALA A 99 7.99 14.04 5.11
N GLY A 100 6.80 14.60 4.87
CA GLY A 100 6.25 14.78 3.52
C GLY A 100 5.80 13.49 2.82
N GLU A 101 5.65 12.39 3.56
CA GLU A 101 4.96 11.17 3.08
C GLU A 101 3.44 11.38 3.06
N ASP A 102 2.74 10.68 2.15
CA ASP A 102 1.27 10.64 2.04
C ASP A 102 0.60 12.03 1.99
N THR A 103 0.99 12.85 1.02
CA THR A 103 0.33 14.15 0.78
C THR A 103 -0.85 13.98 -0.19
N ALA A 104 -1.77 14.95 -0.20
CA ALA A 104 -2.88 14.95 -1.15
C ALA A 104 -2.44 14.97 -2.63
N GLN A 105 -1.18 15.33 -2.90
CA GLN A 105 -0.62 15.40 -4.26
C GLN A 105 0.09 14.10 -4.68
N ALA A 106 0.39 13.19 -3.75
CA ALA A 106 1.25 12.04 -3.99
C ALA A 106 1.00 10.94 -2.97
N SER A 107 0.54 9.76 -3.43
CA SER A 107 0.24 8.62 -2.54
C SER A 107 1.48 8.02 -1.89
N ALA A 108 2.68 8.27 -2.43
CA ALA A 108 3.94 7.69 -1.96
C ALA A 108 3.91 6.17 -1.64
N ALA A 109 3.01 5.43 -2.28
CA ALA A 109 2.61 4.10 -1.84
C ALA A 109 3.80 3.14 -1.75
N GLY A 110 4.06 2.62 -0.55
CA GLY A 110 5.08 1.62 -0.24
C GLY A 110 6.53 1.98 -0.62
N GLN A 111 6.87 3.27 -0.63
CA GLN A 111 8.25 3.73 -0.86
C GLN A 111 9.26 3.30 0.19
N TYR A 112 8.80 3.12 1.42
CA TYR A 112 9.64 2.87 2.57
C TYR A 112 9.36 1.49 3.15
N GLU A 113 10.30 1.00 3.95
CA GLU A 113 10.20 -0.36 4.51
C GLU A 113 9.24 -0.40 5.71
N SER A 114 8.51 -1.51 5.81
CA SER A 114 7.65 -1.84 6.93
C SER A 114 7.81 -3.32 7.25
N PHE A 115 7.80 -3.63 8.55
CA PHE A 115 8.06 -4.97 9.07
C PHE A 115 6.90 -5.40 9.95
N LEU A 116 6.48 -6.65 9.82
CA LEU A 116 5.43 -7.25 10.65
C LEU A 116 6.02 -8.39 11.46
N ALA A 117 5.32 -8.78 12.53
CA ALA A 117 5.70 -9.91 13.39
C ALA A 117 7.08 -9.76 14.05
N VAL A 118 7.55 -8.54 14.26
CA VAL A 118 8.82 -8.24 14.94
C VAL A 118 8.62 -8.42 16.44
N ARG A 119 9.58 -9.02 17.15
CA ARG A 119 9.50 -9.20 18.61
C ARG A 119 10.85 -8.99 19.28
N GLY A 120 10.84 -8.35 20.44
CA GLY A 120 12.04 -8.04 21.23
C GLY A 120 12.73 -6.74 20.80
N ALA A 121 13.32 -6.05 21.77
CA ALA A 121 13.92 -4.72 21.60
C ALA A 121 14.99 -4.68 20.50
N ASP A 122 15.88 -5.68 20.44
CA ASP A 122 16.96 -5.73 19.45
C ASP A 122 16.43 -5.83 18.01
N ARG A 123 15.40 -6.66 17.80
CA ARG A 123 14.77 -6.82 16.47
C ARG A 123 13.97 -5.59 16.07
N VAL A 124 13.32 -4.93 17.04
CA VAL A 124 12.67 -3.64 16.80
C VAL A 124 13.70 -2.57 16.45
N ALA A 125 14.85 -2.54 17.12
CA ALA A 125 15.97 -1.65 16.80
C ALA A 125 16.54 -1.90 15.39
N GLU A 126 16.70 -3.17 14.99
CA GLU A 126 17.05 -3.54 13.61
C GLU A 126 16.03 -3.00 12.59
N ALA A 127 14.73 -3.21 12.85
CA ALA A 127 13.66 -2.75 11.97
C ALA A 127 13.57 -1.21 11.88
N VAL A 128 13.75 -0.49 13.00
CA VAL A 128 13.81 0.98 13.03
C VAL A 128 14.96 1.49 12.14
N ARG A 129 16.14 0.90 12.26
CA ARG A 129 17.31 1.24 11.45
C ARG A 129 17.07 0.98 9.96
N ALA A 130 16.43 -0.14 9.63
CA ALA A 130 16.07 -0.47 8.25
C ALA A 130 15.03 0.50 7.65
N CYS A 131 14.02 0.91 8.43
CA CYS A 131 13.11 1.98 8.03
C CYS A 131 13.88 3.26 7.70
N TRP A 132 14.79 3.72 8.57
CA TRP A 132 15.61 4.91 8.30
C TRP A 132 16.49 4.76 7.06
N ALA A 133 17.14 3.62 6.87
CA ALA A 133 17.95 3.32 5.69
C ALA A 133 17.11 3.34 4.40
N SER A 134 15.84 2.95 4.48
CA SER A 134 14.92 2.94 3.34
C SER A 134 14.66 4.32 2.73
N LEU A 135 14.92 5.41 3.47
CA LEU A 135 14.94 6.78 2.93
C LEU A 135 15.86 6.89 1.71
N PHE A 136 16.97 6.15 1.71
CA PHE A 136 18.02 6.24 0.69
C PHE A 136 17.97 5.09 -0.32
N SER A 137 16.91 4.28 -0.29
CA SER A 137 16.68 3.24 -1.29
C SER A 137 16.57 3.84 -2.70
N PRO A 138 16.99 3.14 -3.76
CA PRO A 138 16.88 3.62 -5.14
C PRO A 138 15.47 4.07 -5.51
N ARG A 139 14.45 3.34 -5.03
CA ARG A 139 13.03 3.67 -5.22
C ARG A 139 12.65 5.02 -4.58
N ALA A 140 13.02 5.26 -3.32
CA ALA A 140 12.65 6.48 -2.61
C ALA A 140 13.39 7.70 -3.16
N VAL A 141 14.65 7.51 -3.59
CA VAL A 141 15.44 8.56 -4.25
C VAL A 141 14.86 8.88 -5.63
N GLY A 142 14.54 7.85 -6.43
CA GLY A 142 13.92 8.00 -7.74
C GLY A 142 12.60 8.75 -7.67
N TYR A 143 11.73 8.36 -6.73
CA TYR A 143 10.47 9.05 -6.51
C TYR A 143 10.67 10.51 -6.10
N ARG A 144 11.50 10.79 -5.08
CA ARG A 144 11.74 12.18 -4.66
C ARG A 144 12.35 13.03 -5.77
N ARG A 145 13.19 12.47 -6.65
CA ARG A 145 13.70 13.17 -7.83
C ARG A 145 12.59 13.48 -8.85
N ALA A 146 11.64 12.56 -9.04
CA ALA A 146 10.49 12.75 -9.93
C ALA A 146 9.50 13.81 -9.38
N SER A 147 9.23 13.80 -8.07
CA SER A 147 8.33 14.75 -7.40
C SER A 147 8.92 16.16 -7.26
N ARG A 148 10.25 16.32 -7.36
CA ARG A 148 10.98 17.62 -7.32
C ARG A 148 10.76 18.52 -8.56
N ARG A 149 9.82 18.20 -9.45
CA ARG A 149 9.36 19.13 -10.50
C ARG A 149 8.39 20.20 -9.98
N GLY A 150 8.05 20.17 -8.69
CA GLY A 150 7.45 21.25 -7.91
C GLY A 150 8.29 21.60 -6.67
N ASP A 151 7.87 22.64 -5.95
CA ASP A 151 8.59 23.29 -4.83
C ASP A 151 9.27 22.27 -3.88
N PRO A 152 10.60 22.33 -3.69
CA PRO A 152 11.29 21.31 -2.91
C PRO A 152 10.84 21.37 -1.44
N PRO A 153 10.51 20.23 -0.80
CA PRO A 153 10.24 20.22 0.62
C PRO A 153 11.45 20.77 1.37
N SER A 154 11.21 21.72 2.26
CA SER A 154 12.25 22.41 3.02
C SER A 154 12.91 21.45 4.02
N GLY A 155 14.18 21.13 3.77
CA GLY A 155 15.06 20.41 4.70
C GLY A 155 15.46 19.00 4.27
N ALA A 156 16.45 18.45 4.99
CA ALA A 156 16.95 17.09 4.76
C ALA A 156 15.87 16.03 5.05
N PRO A 157 15.87 14.90 4.30
CA PRO A 157 14.91 13.82 4.53
C PRO A 157 15.07 13.26 5.95
N ARG A 158 13.94 13.14 6.64
CA ARG A 158 13.87 12.60 8.01
C ARG A 158 12.68 11.66 8.15
N MET A 159 12.83 10.66 9.02
CA MET A 159 11.82 9.63 9.20
C MET A 159 11.64 9.26 10.67
N ALA A 160 10.40 9.32 11.11
CA ALA A 160 9.96 8.71 12.35
C ALA A 160 9.54 7.26 12.07
N VAL A 161 9.50 6.44 13.10
CA VAL A 161 9.13 5.03 12.98
C VAL A 161 8.04 4.69 13.99
N ILE A 162 6.91 4.22 13.48
CA ILE A 162 5.77 3.75 14.27
C ILE A 162 6.02 2.30 14.68
N VAL A 163 5.79 1.99 15.96
CA VAL A 163 5.80 0.63 16.49
C VAL A 163 4.45 0.35 17.12
N GLN A 164 3.64 -0.49 16.47
CA GLN A 164 2.28 -0.83 16.90
C GLN A 164 2.14 -2.31 17.22
N ARG A 165 1.21 -2.65 18.11
CA ARG A 165 0.80 -4.05 18.30
C ARG A 165 0.45 -4.70 16.97
N HIS A 166 1.02 -5.87 16.70
CA HIS A 166 0.64 -6.66 15.54
C HIS A 166 -0.75 -7.27 15.77
N LEU A 167 -1.56 -7.29 14.72
CA LEU A 167 -2.86 -7.94 14.72
C LEU A 167 -2.85 -9.17 13.83
N ASP A 168 -3.16 -10.34 14.41
CA ASP A 168 -3.39 -11.56 13.64
C ASP A 168 -4.77 -11.48 12.98
N ALA A 169 -4.83 -10.76 11.85
CA ALA A 169 -6.08 -10.49 11.18
C ALA A 169 -6.72 -11.77 10.63
N GLU A 170 -8.02 -11.94 10.93
CA GLU A 170 -8.87 -12.95 10.32
C GLU A 170 -9.20 -12.56 8.87
N ALA A 171 -9.47 -11.27 8.69
CA ALA A 171 -9.71 -10.58 7.44
C ALA A 171 -9.10 -9.16 7.52
N SER A 172 -8.71 -8.62 6.38
CA SER A 172 -8.20 -7.26 6.28
C SER A 172 -8.42 -6.72 4.89
N GLY A 173 -8.16 -5.43 4.73
CA GLY A 173 -8.21 -4.82 3.43
C GLY A 173 -8.07 -3.31 3.47
N VAL A 174 -8.60 -2.69 2.44
CA VAL A 174 -8.48 -1.25 2.19
C VAL A 174 -9.88 -0.70 1.95
N MET A 175 -10.13 0.52 2.39
CA MET A 175 -11.36 1.24 2.06
C MET A 175 -11.06 2.67 1.63
N PHE A 176 -11.77 3.13 0.60
CA PHE A 176 -11.69 4.49 0.11
C PHE A 176 -13.01 5.18 0.41
N THR A 177 -12.95 6.25 1.19
CA THR A 177 -14.11 7.08 1.49
C THR A 177 -14.37 8.03 0.32
N PRO A 178 -15.62 8.40 0.05
CA PRO A 178 -15.94 9.32 -1.01
C PRO A 178 -15.47 10.75 -0.69
N ALA A 179 -15.22 11.55 -1.73
CA ALA A 179 -15.04 13.00 -1.58
C ALA A 179 -16.37 13.74 -1.42
N ASP A 180 -17.42 13.20 -2.04
CA ASP A 180 -18.80 13.64 -1.88
C ASP A 180 -19.41 12.98 -0.63
N PRO A 181 -20.00 13.74 0.32
CA PRO A 181 -20.70 13.18 1.47
C PRO A 181 -21.78 12.13 1.12
N ASP A 182 -22.43 12.26 -0.04
CA ASP A 182 -23.47 11.33 -0.50
C ASP A 182 -22.89 10.15 -1.32
N GLY A 183 -21.58 10.18 -1.57
CA GLY A 183 -20.89 9.14 -2.29
C GLY A 183 -20.85 7.80 -1.56
N ALA A 184 -20.60 6.73 -2.31
CA ALA A 184 -20.47 5.40 -1.74
C ALA A 184 -19.02 5.12 -1.27
N THR A 185 -18.88 4.51 -0.10
CA THR A 185 -17.58 3.98 0.36
C THR A 185 -17.26 2.70 -0.37
N ARG A 186 -16.02 2.57 -0.84
CA ARG A 186 -15.53 1.34 -1.49
C ARG A 186 -14.63 0.59 -0.54
N ILE A 187 -14.86 -0.71 -0.42
CA ILE A 187 -14.12 -1.56 0.49
C ILE A 187 -13.62 -2.75 -0.32
N GLU A 188 -12.34 -3.06 -0.19
CA GLU A 188 -11.77 -4.33 -0.64
C GLU A 188 -11.39 -5.17 0.58
N ALA A 189 -11.69 -6.46 0.55
CA ALA A 189 -11.41 -7.36 1.67
C ALA A 189 -10.86 -8.70 1.19
N SER A 190 -9.88 -9.23 1.93
CA SER A 190 -9.42 -10.62 1.78
C SER A 190 -9.10 -11.25 3.13
N TRP A 191 -8.87 -12.56 3.11
CA TRP A 191 -8.55 -13.35 4.30
C TRP A 191 -7.11 -13.09 4.76
N GLY A 192 -6.90 -13.07 6.08
CA GLY A 192 -5.57 -12.91 6.68
C GLY A 192 -5.11 -11.45 6.75
N LEU A 193 -3.79 -11.28 6.75
CA LEU A 193 -3.09 -10.00 6.91
C LEU A 193 -3.13 -9.12 5.65
N GLY A 194 -3.17 -7.80 5.87
CA GLY A 194 -3.39 -6.76 4.85
C GLY A 194 -2.38 -6.64 3.69
N PRO A 195 -1.08 -6.97 3.85
CA PRO A 195 -0.12 -6.81 2.76
C PRO A 195 -0.51 -7.52 1.46
N GLY A 196 -1.29 -8.60 1.56
CA GLY A 196 -1.79 -9.32 0.39
C GLY A 196 -2.65 -8.45 -0.52
N VAL A 197 -3.56 -7.68 0.08
CA VAL A 197 -4.50 -6.77 -0.61
C VAL A 197 -3.78 -5.52 -1.10
N VAL A 198 -3.02 -4.86 -0.23
CA VAL A 198 -2.29 -3.62 -0.55
C VAL A 198 -1.28 -3.84 -1.69
N GLY A 199 -0.52 -4.94 -1.61
CA GLY A 199 0.47 -5.32 -2.63
C GLY A 199 -0.13 -6.01 -3.85
N GLY A 200 -1.46 -6.14 -3.95
CA GLY A 200 -2.13 -6.74 -5.10
C GLY A 200 -1.86 -8.22 -5.34
N THR A 201 -1.20 -8.92 -4.41
CA THR A 201 -0.88 -10.37 -4.54
C THR A 201 -2.09 -11.28 -4.36
N VAL A 202 -3.25 -10.72 -3.99
CA VAL A 202 -4.54 -11.39 -3.95
C VAL A 202 -5.55 -10.52 -4.69
N THR A 203 -6.50 -11.16 -5.38
CA THR A 203 -7.70 -10.49 -5.86
C THR A 203 -8.73 -10.47 -4.72
N PRO A 204 -9.03 -9.31 -4.12
CA PRO A 204 -9.93 -9.22 -2.98
C PRO A 204 -11.40 -9.24 -3.42
N ASP A 205 -12.30 -9.47 -2.46
CA ASP A 205 -13.71 -9.12 -2.64
C ASP A 205 -13.84 -7.60 -2.70
N ALA A 206 -14.81 -7.10 -3.47
CA ALA A 206 -15.14 -5.68 -3.55
C ALA A 206 -16.55 -5.43 -3.00
N TYR A 207 -16.71 -4.38 -2.20
CA TYR A 207 -17.97 -3.93 -1.64
C TYR A 207 -18.17 -2.45 -1.91
N LEU A 208 -19.40 -2.07 -2.25
CA LEU A 208 -19.81 -0.69 -2.41
C LEU A 208 -20.94 -0.41 -1.41
N VAL A 209 -20.71 0.57 -0.53
CA VAL A 209 -21.63 0.92 0.55
C VAL A 209 -22.13 2.34 0.34
N ALA A 210 -23.36 2.47 -0.17
CA ALA A 210 -24.04 3.75 -0.31
C ALA A 210 -24.55 4.26 1.06
N VAL A 211 -24.65 5.58 1.22
CA VAL A 211 -25.21 6.17 2.43
C VAL A 211 -26.69 5.80 2.55
N GLY A 212 -27.06 5.10 3.62
CA GLY A 212 -28.44 4.63 3.85
C GLY A 212 -28.96 3.61 2.83
N GLY A 213 -28.11 3.12 1.93
CA GLY A 213 -28.45 2.21 0.84
C GLY A 213 -27.95 0.77 1.05
N PRO A 214 -28.29 -0.15 0.13
CA PRO A 214 -27.83 -1.53 0.19
C PRO A 214 -26.32 -1.64 -0.06
N VAL A 215 -25.72 -2.70 0.47
CA VAL A 215 -24.35 -3.10 0.14
C VAL A 215 -24.38 -3.93 -1.14
N THR A 216 -23.67 -3.50 -2.19
CA THR A 216 -23.39 -4.36 -3.34
C THR A 216 -22.00 -4.97 -3.19
N ARG A 217 -21.83 -6.22 -3.64
CA ARG A 217 -20.56 -6.93 -3.51
C ARG A 217 -20.24 -7.80 -4.72
N THR A 218 -18.95 -7.90 -5.01
CA THR A 218 -18.36 -8.85 -5.95
C THR A 218 -17.41 -9.74 -5.17
N VAL A 219 -17.63 -11.05 -5.21
CA VAL A 219 -16.81 -12.03 -4.48
C VAL A 219 -15.76 -12.62 -5.42
N ALA A 220 -14.50 -12.54 -5.03
CA ALA A 220 -13.36 -13.04 -5.78
C ALA A 220 -12.89 -14.43 -5.31
N ASP A 221 -12.14 -15.15 -6.15
CA ASP A 221 -11.41 -16.37 -5.80
C ASP A 221 -10.15 -16.03 -5.00
N LYS A 222 -10.31 -15.87 -3.68
CA LYS A 222 -9.22 -15.55 -2.75
C LYS A 222 -8.36 -16.77 -2.49
N ARG A 223 -7.50 -17.14 -3.44
CA ARG A 223 -6.72 -18.40 -3.45
C ARG A 223 -5.73 -18.53 -2.30
N THR A 224 -5.14 -17.43 -1.88
CA THR A 224 -4.08 -17.37 -0.85
C THR A 224 -4.45 -16.38 0.25
N ARG A 225 -3.86 -16.59 1.42
CA ARG A 225 -3.89 -15.66 2.55
C ARG A 225 -2.53 -15.60 3.22
N LEU A 226 -2.22 -14.45 3.80
CA LEU A 226 -1.00 -14.22 4.57
C LEU A 226 -1.32 -14.29 6.06
N ASP A 227 -0.55 -15.04 6.83
CA ASP A 227 -0.74 -15.17 8.28
C ASP A 227 0.59 -15.17 9.01
N ARG A 228 0.55 -14.88 10.31
CA ARG A 228 1.72 -14.99 11.16
C ARG A 228 1.86 -16.39 11.76
N ARG A 229 3.08 -16.92 11.78
CA ARG A 229 3.51 -18.07 12.60
C ARG A 229 4.75 -17.67 13.40
N GLY A 230 4.57 -17.44 14.71
CA GLY A 230 5.63 -16.90 15.54
C GLY A 230 6.04 -15.50 15.07
N THR A 231 7.29 -15.33 14.67
CA THR A 231 7.85 -14.07 14.12
C THR A 231 7.94 -14.05 12.59
N ARG A 232 7.35 -15.04 11.90
CA ARG A 232 7.38 -15.16 10.44
C ARG A 232 6.01 -14.95 9.84
N LEU A 233 5.97 -14.36 8.66
CA LEU A 233 4.78 -14.35 7.80
C LEU A 233 4.81 -15.56 6.89
N VAL A 234 3.67 -16.19 6.70
CA VAL A 234 3.52 -17.41 5.90
C VAL A 234 2.31 -17.25 5.00
N THR A 235 2.54 -17.36 3.69
CA THR A 235 1.47 -17.47 2.70
C THR A 235 0.95 -18.90 2.70
N ARG A 236 -0.38 -19.07 2.83
CA ARG A 236 -1.04 -20.38 2.74
C ARG A 236 -2.23 -20.32 1.79
N ALA A 237 -2.59 -21.48 1.24
CA ALA A 237 -3.82 -21.61 0.48
C ALA A 237 -5.04 -21.39 1.39
N VAL A 238 -6.02 -20.65 0.90
CA VAL A 238 -7.34 -20.59 1.52
C VAL A 238 -8.06 -21.90 1.20
N PRO A 239 -8.73 -22.55 2.17
CA PRO A 239 -9.52 -23.75 1.90
C PRO A 239 -10.58 -23.48 0.82
N VAL A 240 -10.76 -24.41 -0.12
CA VAL A 240 -11.68 -24.25 -1.27
C VAL A 240 -13.08 -23.77 -0.84
N PRO A 241 -13.71 -24.29 0.23
CA PRO A 241 -15.03 -23.82 0.65
C PRO A 241 -15.07 -22.34 1.11
N ALA A 242 -13.93 -21.76 1.46
CA ALA A 242 -13.81 -20.38 1.93
C ALA A 242 -13.34 -19.39 0.85
N ARG A 243 -12.80 -19.86 -0.28
CA ARG A 243 -12.25 -18.99 -1.33
C ARG A 243 -13.30 -18.06 -1.94
N ASN A 244 -14.44 -18.64 -2.28
CA ASN A 244 -15.56 -17.97 -2.96
C ASN A 244 -16.66 -17.55 -1.97
N ARG A 245 -16.35 -17.48 -0.68
CA ARG A 245 -17.22 -16.87 0.32
C ARG A 245 -16.88 -15.39 0.45
N SER A 246 -17.91 -14.58 0.69
CA SER A 246 -17.74 -13.19 1.10
C SER A 246 -16.85 -13.14 2.35
N THR A 247 -15.79 -12.33 2.30
CA THR A 247 -14.84 -12.13 3.38
C THR A 247 -15.49 -11.48 4.59
N ILE A 248 -16.36 -10.50 4.33
CA ILE A 248 -17.15 -9.79 5.33
C ILE A 248 -18.63 -9.83 4.96
N ASP A 249 -19.50 -9.71 5.95
CA ASP A 249 -20.94 -9.56 5.74
C ASP A 249 -21.34 -8.09 5.57
N ASP A 250 -22.59 -7.86 5.17
CA ASP A 250 -23.10 -6.52 4.88
C ASP A 250 -23.12 -5.63 6.13
N ALA A 251 -23.38 -6.21 7.31
CA ALA A 251 -23.32 -5.48 8.57
C ALA A 251 -21.90 -5.00 8.88
N THR A 252 -20.88 -5.81 8.60
CA THR A 252 -19.47 -5.46 8.78
C THR A 252 -19.04 -4.42 7.75
N ALA A 253 -19.46 -4.56 6.48
CA ALA A 253 -19.22 -3.54 5.45
C ALA A 253 -19.83 -2.19 5.83
N ALA A 254 -21.06 -2.17 6.34
CA ALA A 254 -21.72 -0.96 6.82
C ALA A 254 -20.99 -0.32 8.01
N ARG A 255 -20.53 -1.12 8.98
CA ARG A 255 -19.72 -0.63 10.12
C ARG A 255 -18.39 -0.04 9.66
N LEU A 256 -17.70 -0.69 8.72
CA LEU A 256 -16.47 -0.17 8.11
C LEU A 256 -16.71 1.16 7.40
N ALA A 257 -17.78 1.27 6.60
CA ALA A 257 -18.14 2.52 5.94
C ALA A 257 -18.46 3.64 6.95
N GLY A 258 -19.10 3.32 8.08
CA GLY A 258 -19.29 4.24 9.20
C GLY A 258 -17.96 4.76 9.76
N LEU A 259 -17.07 3.84 10.13
CA LEU A 259 -15.73 4.18 10.61
C LEU A 259 -14.94 5.00 9.58
N GLY A 260 -15.07 4.68 8.29
CA GLY A 260 -14.44 5.44 7.21
C GLY A 260 -14.90 6.90 7.19
N ARG A 261 -16.22 7.14 7.34
CA ARG A 261 -16.76 8.51 7.44
C ARG A 261 -16.23 9.25 8.66
N ASP A 262 -16.15 8.58 9.81
CA ASP A 262 -15.62 9.18 11.03
C ASP A 262 -14.14 9.59 10.85
N VAL A 263 -13.34 8.73 10.21
CA VAL A 263 -11.93 9.02 9.89
C VAL A 263 -11.81 10.17 8.89
N ALA A 264 -12.64 10.19 7.84
CA ALA A 264 -12.63 11.26 6.83
C ALA A 264 -13.07 12.62 7.41
N ALA A 265 -14.06 12.63 8.30
CA ALA A 265 -14.48 13.83 9.01
C ALA A 265 -13.37 14.35 9.95
N LEU A 266 -12.68 13.43 10.65
CA LEU A 266 -11.60 13.78 11.56
C LEU A 266 -10.35 14.32 10.84
N LEU A 267 -9.94 13.68 9.74
CA LEU A 267 -8.71 14.01 9.03
C LEU A 267 -8.90 15.04 7.91
N GLY A 268 -10.13 15.40 7.59
CA GLY A 268 -10.48 16.43 6.61
C GLY A 268 -10.38 15.92 5.16
N GLY A 269 -11.50 15.40 4.66
CA GLY A 269 -11.67 15.00 3.25
C GLY A 269 -11.52 13.49 3.02
N ALA A 270 -11.60 13.06 1.76
CA ALA A 270 -11.59 11.65 1.37
C ALA A 270 -10.30 10.92 1.80
N GLN A 271 -10.45 9.71 2.33
CA GLN A 271 -9.37 8.90 2.88
C GLN A 271 -9.26 7.53 2.22
N ASP A 272 -8.03 7.10 1.96
CA ASP A 272 -7.59 5.72 1.73
C ASP A 272 -7.16 5.14 3.09
N ILE A 273 -7.88 4.10 3.54
CA ILE A 273 -7.79 3.58 4.90
C ILE A 273 -7.49 2.07 4.85
N GLU A 274 -6.39 1.66 5.48
CA GLU A 274 -6.12 0.25 5.74
C GLU A 274 -6.80 -0.20 7.04
N TRP A 275 -7.45 -1.36 7.01
CA TRP A 275 -8.18 -1.90 8.15
C TRP A 275 -7.96 -3.41 8.32
N ALA A 276 -8.21 -3.90 9.53
CA ALA A 276 -8.19 -5.33 9.84
C ALA A 276 -9.32 -5.71 10.80
N ILE A 277 -9.74 -6.97 10.75
CA ILE A 277 -10.60 -7.61 11.73
C ILE A 277 -9.77 -8.65 12.47
N ALA A 278 -9.64 -8.50 13.78
CA ALA A 278 -8.90 -9.43 14.64
C ALA A 278 -9.66 -9.61 15.96
N GLY A 279 -9.94 -10.86 16.32
CA GLY A 279 -10.74 -11.20 17.49
C GLY A 279 -12.18 -10.68 17.35
N GLY A 280 -12.74 -10.73 16.14
CA GLY A 280 -14.06 -10.19 15.81
C GLY A 280 -14.20 -8.65 15.89
N ARG A 281 -13.11 -7.92 16.16
CA ARG A 281 -13.11 -6.46 16.29
C ARG A 281 -12.43 -5.81 15.07
N THR A 282 -13.02 -4.72 14.59
CA THR A 282 -12.45 -3.90 13.52
C THR A 282 -11.39 -2.94 14.07
N TRP A 283 -10.29 -2.81 13.34
CA TRP A 283 -9.17 -1.94 13.64
C TRP A 283 -8.77 -1.11 12.41
N ILE A 284 -8.45 0.16 12.62
CA ILE A 284 -7.86 1.04 11.61
C ILE A 284 -6.33 0.99 11.75
N LEU A 285 -5.65 0.67 10.65
CA LEU A 285 -4.20 0.46 10.61
C LEU A 285 -3.45 1.67 10.07
N GLN A 286 -4.05 2.39 9.12
CA GLN A 286 -3.48 3.58 8.48
C GLN A 286 -4.62 4.36 7.82
N ALA A 287 -4.49 5.67 7.73
CA ALA A 287 -5.34 6.51 6.90
C ALA A 287 -4.50 7.60 6.22
N ARG A 288 -4.84 7.94 4.99
CA ARG A 288 -4.20 9.01 4.22
C ARG A 288 -5.17 9.61 3.20
N PRO A 289 -4.94 10.85 2.72
CA PRO A 289 -5.77 11.44 1.68
C PRO A 289 -5.81 10.61 0.40
N VAL A 290 -6.98 10.53 -0.26
CA VAL A 290 -7.11 9.95 -1.60
C VAL A 290 -6.47 10.89 -2.63
N THR A 291 -5.50 10.40 -3.40
CA THR A 291 -4.70 11.21 -4.36
C THR A 291 -5.24 11.20 -5.79
N ALA A 292 -6.07 10.22 -6.15
CA ALA A 292 -6.64 10.10 -7.49
C ALA A 292 -8.11 9.67 -7.42
N ALA A 293 -8.92 10.27 -8.29
CA ALA A 293 -10.34 9.95 -8.38
C ALA A 293 -10.55 8.48 -8.73
N LEU A 294 -11.43 7.83 -7.97
CA LEU A 294 -11.84 6.47 -8.25
C LEU A 294 -12.74 6.43 -9.50
N PRO A 295 -12.58 5.45 -10.42
CA PRO A 295 -13.49 5.31 -11.56
C PRO A 295 -14.90 5.03 -11.02
N PRO A 296 -15.99 5.62 -11.52
CA PRO A 296 -17.34 5.30 -11.04
C PRO A 296 -17.60 3.79 -11.12
N PRO A 297 -18.51 3.26 -10.27
CA PRO A 297 -18.81 1.84 -10.25
C PRO A 297 -19.17 1.36 -11.65
N ALA A 298 -18.65 0.20 -12.06
CA ALA A 298 -19.10 -0.42 -13.30
C ALA A 298 -20.61 -0.68 -13.17
N PRO A 299 -21.43 -0.35 -14.20
CA PRO A 299 -22.82 -0.78 -14.21
C PRO A 299 -22.87 -2.31 -14.07
N PRO A 300 -23.92 -2.88 -13.45
CA PRO A 300 -24.13 -4.33 -13.46
C PRO A 300 -24.14 -4.76 -14.92
N SER A 301 -23.16 -5.58 -15.32
CA SER A 301 -23.00 -5.98 -16.70
C SER A 301 -24.25 -6.75 -17.15
N GLY A 302 -25.07 -6.14 -18.01
CA GLY A 302 -25.59 -6.92 -19.13
C GLY A 302 -24.35 -7.39 -19.91
N ALA A 303 -24.31 -8.66 -20.30
CA ALA A 303 -23.16 -9.23 -20.99
C ALA A 303 -22.74 -8.29 -22.13
N PRO A 304 -21.53 -7.69 -22.07
CA PRO A 304 -21.00 -7.01 -23.24
C PRO A 304 -20.85 -8.07 -24.34
N ASP A 305 -20.93 -7.63 -25.60
CA ASP A 305 -20.46 -8.42 -26.74
C ASP A 305 -18.92 -8.51 -26.63
N VAL A 306 -18.45 -9.28 -25.65
CA VAL A 306 -17.03 -9.53 -25.41
C VAL A 306 -16.58 -10.46 -26.53
N PRO A 307 -15.60 -10.07 -27.37
CA PRO A 307 -15.05 -10.99 -28.37
C PRO A 307 -14.61 -12.27 -27.66
N ALA A 308 -14.96 -13.44 -28.19
CA ALA A 308 -14.70 -14.74 -27.53
C ALA A 308 -13.22 -15.00 -27.18
N ALA A 309 -12.28 -14.23 -27.74
CA ALA A 309 -10.85 -14.29 -27.49
C ALA A 309 -10.31 -13.27 -26.44
N ALA A 310 -11.16 -12.41 -25.87
CA ALA A 310 -10.72 -11.39 -24.92
C ALA A 310 -10.50 -11.96 -23.50
N LEU A 311 -9.40 -11.57 -22.87
CA LEU A 311 -9.21 -11.77 -21.44
C LEU A 311 -10.02 -10.73 -20.68
N THR A 312 -10.59 -11.10 -19.53
CA THR A 312 -11.36 -10.19 -18.68
C THR A 312 -10.76 -10.09 -17.29
N GLY A 313 -10.91 -8.93 -16.68
CA GLY A 313 -10.47 -8.63 -15.33
C GLY A 313 -11.22 -7.44 -14.73
N THR A 314 -10.67 -6.92 -13.65
CA THR A 314 -11.20 -5.77 -12.91
C THR A 314 -10.72 -4.46 -13.55
N PRO A 315 -11.63 -3.54 -13.95
CA PRO A 315 -11.26 -2.22 -14.46
C PRO A 315 -10.58 -1.37 -13.36
N GLY A 316 -9.25 -1.21 -13.46
CA GLY A 316 -8.45 -0.53 -12.44
C GLY A 316 -8.24 0.97 -12.73
N SER A 317 -8.12 1.33 -14.00
CA SER A 317 -7.91 2.70 -14.48
C SER A 317 -8.46 2.82 -15.91
N ARG A 318 -9.20 3.89 -16.19
CA ARG A 318 -9.98 4.06 -17.42
C ARG A 318 -9.11 4.33 -18.65
N GLY A 319 -9.74 4.17 -19.82
CA GLY A 319 -9.16 4.45 -21.13
C GLY A 319 -8.77 3.20 -21.88
N THR A 320 -8.25 3.39 -23.09
CA THR A 320 -7.84 2.31 -23.99
C THR A 320 -6.43 2.58 -24.50
N ALA A 321 -5.58 1.56 -24.52
CA ALA A 321 -4.22 1.67 -25.04
C ALA A 321 -3.85 0.41 -25.82
N THR A 322 -3.16 0.60 -26.94
CA THR A 322 -2.61 -0.49 -27.76
C THR A 322 -1.10 -0.36 -27.78
N GLY A 323 -0.39 -1.46 -27.50
CA GLY A 323 1.05 -1.47 -27.49
C GLY A 323 1.62 -2.88 -27.42
N THR A 324 2.95 -2.97 -27.41
CA THR A 324 3.65 -4.25 -27.31
C THR A 324 3.52 -4.80 -25.90
N ALA A 325 2.99 -6.00 -25.74
CA ALA A 325 2.95 -6.72 -24.48
C ALA A 325 4.38 -7.01 -24.00
N ARG A 326 4.69 -6.56 -22.78
CA ARG A 326 5.92 -6.92 -22.08
C ARG A 326 5.60 -7.71 -20.83
N ILE A 327 5.95 -8.99 -20.86
CA ILE A 327 5.79 -9.89 -19.73
C ILE A 327 6.98 -9.71 -18.78
N VAL A 328 6.70 -9.15 -17.62
CA VAL A 328 7.68 -8.87 -16.57
C VAL A 328 7.28 -9.70 -15.36
N ARG A 329 8.16 -10.60 -14.90
CA ARG A 329 7.91 -11.49 -13.76
C ARG A 329 8.60 -11.02 -12.48
N GLY A 330 9.52 -10.07 -12.60
CA GLY A 330 10.21 -9.47 -11.46
C GLY A 330 11.31 -8.48 -11.87
N PRO A 331 12.10 -7.99 -10.90
CA PRO A 331 13.10 -6.94 -11.13
C PRO A 331 14.13 -7.24 -12.23
N GLY A 332 14.47 -8.52 -12.44
CA GLY A 332 15.39 -8.93 -13.50
C GLY A 332 14.90 -8.61 -14.92
N ASP A 333 13.58 -8.44 -15.11
CA ASP A 333 12.98 -8.11 -16.40
C ASP A 333 12.83 -6.60 -16.64
N PHE A 334 13.06 -5.75 -15.63
CA PHE A 334 12.74 -4.31 -15.70
C PHE A 334 13.45 -3.60 -16.85
N ALA A 335 14.70 -3.99 -17.14
CA ALA A 335 15.50 -3.41 -18.21
C ALA A 335 14.94 -3.69 -19.63
N ARG A 336 13.99 -4.62 -19.78
CA ARG A 336 13.37 -4.97 -21.07
C ARG A 336 12.23 -4.03 -21.45
N VAL A 337 11.61 -3.36 -20.47
CA VAL A 337 10.46 -2.49 -20.70
C VAL A 337 10.91 -1.22 -21.43
N ARG A 338 10.14 -0.80 -22.42
CA ARG A 338 10.34 0.43 -23.20
C ARG A 338 9.14 1.37 -23.04
N PRO A 339 9.34 2.69 -23.22
CA PRO A 339 8.22 3.62 -23.25
C PRO A 339 7.18 3.22 -24.29
N GLY A 340 5.90 3.21 -23.89
CA GLY A 340 4.78 2.82 -24.75
C GLY A 340 4.44 1.32 -24.76
N ASP A 341 5.20 0.48 -24.07
CA ASP A 341 4.85 -0.94 -23.90
C ASP A 341 3.60 -1.10 -23.00
N ILE A 342 2.85 -2.19 -23.20
CA ILE A 342 1.83 -2.64 -22.25
C ILE A 342 2.50 -3.59 -21.25
N LEU A 343 2.53 -3.19 -19.99
CA LEU A 343 3.12 -3.98 -18.92
C LEU A 343 2.19 -5.13 -18.52
N VAL A 344 2.65 -6.39 -18.64
CA VAL A 344 1.91 -7.59 -18.22
C VAL A 344 2.69 -8.29 -17.12
N CYS A 345 2.09 -8.50 -15.95
CA CYS A 345 2.79 -9.07 -14.80
C CYS A 345 1.85 -9.82 -13.83
N PRO A 346 2.37 -10.64 -12.90
CA PRO A 346 1.53 -11.33 -11.92
C PRO A 346 0.82 -10.36 -10.95
N PHE A 347 1.57 -9.39 -10.44
CA PHE A 347 1.13 -8.27 -9.60
C PHE A 347 2.19 -7.17 -9.68
N THR A 348 1.89 -5.99 -9.15
CA THR A 348 2.90 -4.93 -8.97
C THR A 348 3.08 -4.59 -7.51
N ASP A 349 4.30 -4.19 -7.18
CA ASP A 349 4.64 -3.55 -5.92
C ASP A 349 5.30 -2.18 -6.22
N PRO A 350 5.62 -1.36 -5.21
CA PRO A 350 6.24 -0.04 -5.40
C PRO A 350 7.55 -0.02 -6.20
N ALA A 351 8.29 -1.13 -6.30
CA ALA A 351 9.48 -1.19 -7.13
C ALA A 351 9.17 -1.05 -8.63
N TRP A 352 7.92 -1.27 -9.04
CA TRP A 352 7.45 -1.24 -10.42
C TRP A 352 7.01 0.15 -10.88
N THR A 353 6.85 1.10 -9.96
CA THR A 353 6.38 2.47 -10.28
C THR A 353 7.15 3.12 -11.44
N PRO A 354 8.49 3.04 -11.54
CA PRO A 354 9.20 3.60 -12.69
C PRO A 354 8.78 3.03 -14.04
N LEU A 355 8.36 1.75 -14.09
CA LEU A 355 7.85 1.12 -15.31
C LEU A 355 6.44 1.62 -15.64
N LEU A 356 5.60 1.78 -14.61
CA LEU A 356 4.25 2.32 -14.78
C LEU A 356 4.26 3.76 -15.30
N CYS A 357 5.27 4.56 -14.96
CA CYS A 357 5.46 5.92 -15.49
C CYS A 357 5.72 5.97 -17.01
N ILE A 358 6.22 4.89 -17.62
CA ILE A 358 6.60 4.85 -19.04
C ILE A 358 5.72 3.91 -19.87
N ALA A 359 4.93 3.04 -19.24
CA ALA A 359 4.04 2.12 -19.91
C ALA A 359 2.86 2.87 -20.58
N ALA A 360 2.31 2.30 -21.65
CA ALA A 360 1.05 2.78 -22.23
C ALA A 360 -0.18 2.23 -21.51
N GLY A 361 -0.04 1.13 -20.78
CA GLY A 361 -1.11 0.48 -20.01
C GLY A 361 -0.57 -0.69 -19.19
N VAL A 362 -1.38 -1.21 -18.26
CA VAL A 362 -0.97 -2.30 -17.36
C VAL A 362 -2.03 -3.40 -17.25
N VAL A 363 -1.55 -4.65 -17.25
CA VAL A 363 -2.34 -5.87 -17.01
C VAL A 363 -1.70 -6.64 -15.86
N THR A 364 -2.49 -7.01 -14.85
CA THR A 364 -2.03 -7.84 -13.73
C THR A 364 -2.87 -9.10 -13.56
N GLU A 365 -2.25 -10.21 -13.12
CA GLU A 365 -2.97 -11.46 -12.85
C GLU A 365 -3.79 -11.44 -11.56
N THR A 366 -3.37 -10.61 -10.61
CA THR A 366 -4.00 -10.45 -9.29
C THR A 366 -4.12 -8.96 -8.93
N GLY A 367 -5.05 -8.65 -8.03
CA GLY A 367 -5.26 -7.30 -7.52
C GLY A 367 -6.67 -6.77 -7.76
N GLY A 368 -7.06 -5.78 -6.96
CA GLY A 368 -8.33 -5.05 -7.07
C GLY A 368 -8.17 -3.60 -7.53
N VAL A 369 -9.29 -2.88 -7.64
CA VAL A 369 -9.36 -1.45 -8.00
C VAL A 369 -8.62 -0.58 -6.98
N LEU A 370 -8.45 -1.03 -5.74
CA LEU A 370 -7.73 -0.31 -4.69
C LEU A 370 -6.26 -0.76 -4.54
N SER A 371 -5.77 -1.65 -5.41
CA SER A 371 -4.37 -2.10 -5.37
C SER A 371 -3.38 -1.06 -5.87
N HIS A 372 -2.09 -1.26 -5.54
CA HIS A 372 -0.98 -0.42 -6.00
C HIS A 372 -0.99 -0.16 -7.52
N ALA A 373 -1.16 -1.21 -8.33
CA ALA A 373 -1.20 -1.11 -9.80
C ALA A 373 -2.29 -0.13 -10.26
N ALA A 374 -3.47 -0.24 -9.66
CA ALA A 374 -4.64 0.58 -9.98
C ALA A 374 -4.40 2.06 -9.61
N ILE A 375 -3.88 2.30 -8.40
CA ILE A 375 -3.63 3.65 -7.88
C ILE A 375 -2.62 4.37 -8.77
N VAL A 376 -1.47 3.75 -9.01
CA VAL A 376 -0.40 4.35 -9.82
C VAL A 376 -0.85 4.53 -11.27
N ALA A 377 -1.58 3.58 -11.86
CA ALA A 377 -2.12 3.74 -13.20
C ALA A 377 -3.06 4.95 -13.33
N ARG A 378 -3.89 5.22 -12.31
CA ARG A 378 -4.76 6.41 -12.28
C ARG A 378 -3.96 7.70 -12.13
N GLU A 379 -2.95 7.72 -11.27
CA GLU A 379 -2.06 8.87 -11.09
C GLU A 379 -1.33 9.24 -12.40
N HIS A 380 -1.00 8.24 -13.23
CA HIS A 380 -0.35 8.43 -14.53
C HIS A 380 -1.31 8.44 -15.73
N ALA A 381 -2.62 8.35 -15.49
CA ALA A 381 -3.66 8.32 -16.52
C ALA A 381 -3.43 7.25 -17.62
N ILE A 382 -2.94 6.07 -17.24
CA ILE A 382 -2.81 4.91 -18.14
C ILE A 382 -3.93 3.89 -17.88
N PRO A 383 -4.44 3.19 -18.91
CA PRO A 383 -5.42 2.12 -18.74
C PRO A 383 -4.89 0.94 -17.93
N ALA A 384 -5.74 0.37 -17.08
CA ALA A 384 -5.36 -0.78 -16.25
C ALA A 384 -6.48 -1.84 -16.15
N VAL A 385 -6.11 -3.10 -16.35
CA VAL A 385 -6.98 -4.27 -16.11
C VAL A 385 -6.29 -5.22 -15.14
N LEU A 386 -6.95 -5.53 -14.02
CA LEU A 386 -6.34 -6.24 -12.89
C LEU A 386 -7.04 -7.56 -12.62
N GLY A 387 -6.37 -8.48 -11.94
CA GLY A 387 -6.99 -9.77 -11.60
C GLY A 387 -7.36 -10.60 -12.82
N VAL A 388 -6.57 -10.54 -13.91
CA VAL A 388 -6.75 -11.32 -15.15
C VAL A 388 -6.06 -12.68 -15.00
N PRO A 389 -6.77 -13.77 -14.70
CA PRO A 389 -6.11 -15.02 -14.32
C PRO A 389 -5.22 -15.55 -15.45
N ASP A 390 -3.97 -15.88 -15.10
CA ASP A 390 -2.96 -16.47 -16.00
C ASP A 390 -2.60 -15.58 -17.21
N ALA A 391 -2.73 -14.24 -17.09
CA ALA A 391 -2.38 -13.31 -18.16
C ALA A 391 -0.94 -13.49 -18.68
N THR A 392 0.03 -13.80 -17.81
CA THR A 392 1.44 -13.99 -18.20
C THR A 392 1.71 -15.32 -18.92
N GLY A 393 0.77 -16.26 -18.86
CA GLY A 393 0.78 -17.52 -19.63
C GLY A 393 -0.09 -17.47 -20.88
N ARG A 394 -1.17 -16.68 -20.86
CA ARG A 394 -2.15 -16.56 -21.95
C ARG A 394 -1.80 -15.49 -22.99
N LEU A 395 -1.01 -14.49 -22.62
CA LEU A 395 -0.47 -13.48 -23.53
C LEU A 395 0.95 -13.83 -23.95
N CYS A 396 1.33 -13.41 -25.15
CA CYS A 396 2.66 -13.66 -25.71
C CYS A 396 3.54 -12.40 -25.62
N ASP A 397 4.75 -12.53 -25.07
CA ASP A 397 5.71 -11.42 -25.00
C ASP A 397 6.05 -10.89 -26.40
N GLY A 398 6.10 -9.58 -26.55
CA GLY A 398 6.41 -8.93 -27.84
C GLY A 398 5.25 -8.82 -28.82
N THR A 399 4.05 -9.33 -28.47
CA THR A 399 2.86 -9.20 -29.32
C THR A 399 2.10 -7.91 -29.06
N VAL A 400 1.40 -7.39 -30.07
CA VAL A 400 0.55 -6.21 -29.89
C VAL A 400 -0.75 -6.62 -29.21
N ILE A 401 -1.09 -5.95 -28.12
CA ILE A 401 -2.34 -6.13 -27.39
C ILE A 401 -3.01 -4.78 -27.17
N THR A 402 -4.34 -4.81 -27.05
CA THR A 402 -5.16 -3.66 -26.65
C THR A 402 -5.72 -3.93 -25.26
N VAL A 403 -5.54 -2.94 -24.38
CA VAL A 403 -6.07 -2.93 -23.02
C VAL A 403 -7.20 -1.92 -22.98
N ASP A 404 -8.40 -2.37 -22.64
CA ASP A 404 -9.52 -1.51 -22.27
C ASP A 404 -9.70 -1.52 -20.76
N GLY A 405 -9.17 -0.49 -20.10
CA GLY A 405 -9.27 -0.31 -18.66
C GLY A 405 -10.62 0.25 -18.19
N THR A 406 -11.53 0.57 -19.12
CA THR A 406 -12.91 0.98 -18.81
C THR A 406 -13.80 -0.24 -18.64
N ASP A 407 -13.74 -1.16 -19.60
CA ASP A 407 -14.56 -2.38 -19.62
C ASP A 407 -13.85 -3.59 -18.98
N GLY A 408 -12.56 -3.45 -18.64
CA GLY A 408 -11.81 -4.50 -17.98
C GLY A 408 -11.41 -5.63 -18.93
N THR A 409 -11.13 -5.32 -20.20
CA THR A 409 -10.82 -6.33 -21.22
C THR A 409 -9.43 -6.16 -21.81
N VAL A 410 -8.85 -7.28 -22.24
CA VAL A 410 -7.57 -7.32 -22.96
C VAL A 410 -7.72 -8.19 -24.19
N THR A 411 -7.40 -7.64 -25.37
CA THR A 411 -7.48 -8.34 -26.65
C THR A 411 -6.11 -8.38 -27.31
N ALA A 412 -5.76 -9.54 -27.89
CA ALA A 412 -4.59 -9.64 -28.76
C ALA A 412 -4.96 -9.14 -30.16
N ALA A 413 -4.09 -8.36 -30.80
CA ALA A 413 -4.38 -7.77 -32.10
C ALA A 413 -4.45 -8.80 -33.24
N ASN A 414 -4.08 -10.05 -33.01
CA ASN A 414 -4.26 -11.18 -33.93
C ASN A 414 -4.59 -12.44 -33.11
N ALA A 415 -5.84 -12.92 -33.20
CA ALA A 415 -6.23 -14.28 -32.85
C ALA A 415 -6.53 -15.05 -34.14
#